data_AF-A0A1N7DSI8-F1
#
_entry.id   AF-A0A1N7DSI8-F1
#
_cell.length_a   1.000
_cell.length_b   1.000
_cell.length_c   1.000
_cell.angle_alpha   90.00
_cell.angle_beta   90.00
_cell.angle_gamma   90.00
#
_symmetry.space_group_name_H-M   'P 1'
#
loop_
_entity.id
_entity.type
_entity.pdbx_description
1 polymer ?
#
loop_
_entity_poly.entity_id
_entity_poly.type
_entity_poly.pdbx_seq_one_letter_code
_entity_poly.pdbx_strand_id
1 'polypeptide(L)'
;MLCPDFLVSIYPFVFNKLNYDPQRDILPVSTVVEFALALAVPASSPIKTFGEYAQWTRTHPESANFGHAASGGPTHFLGLQIGKIIGKPLQDVPFQGAAPMIVNLAGGNIAAGTSTVGDFAQHHEAGKLRVLAVTSAQRSALLPDVPTFSEIGRKELTTGGVLAICLAPGTPAPVVAEWSDAVRRAAEADQFAKKVRTLGFVNTGSSPTDARARFGEMRAFWEPVVRASGFKAD
;
A
#
# COMPACT_ATOMS: atom_id res chain seq x y z
N MET A 1 0.06 10.48 -17.95
CA MET A 1 1.01 10.55 -16.80
C MET A 1 0.93 9.27 -15.99
N LEU A 2 1.97 8.92 -15.23
CA LEU A 2 1.86 7.89 -14.22
C LEU A 2 0.99 8.41 -13.06
N CYS A 3 -0.05 7.68 -12.70
CA CYS A 3 -1.03 8.05 -11.68
C CYS A 3 -1.16 6.93 -10.64
N PRO A 4 -1.00 7.24 -9.34
CA PRO A 4 -1.37 6.30 -8.29
C PRO A 4 -2.87 6.31 -8.04
N ASP A 5 -3.42 5.16 -7.64
CA ASP A 5 -4.87 5.01 -7.40
C ASP A 5 -5.39 5.90 -6.27
N PHE A 6 -4.57 6.21 -5.26
CA PHE A 6 -4.99 6.98 -4.09
C PHE A 6 -5.48 8.41 -4.41
N LEU A 7 -5.17 8.96 -5.59
CA LEU A 7 -5.81 10.19 -6.09
C LEU A 7 -7.33 10.02 -6.25
N VAL A 8 -7.78 8.81 -6.57
CA VAL A 8 -9.19 8.46 -6.78
C VAL A 8 -9.75 7.66 -5.60
N SER A 9 -8.94 6.81 -4.98
CA SER A 9 -9.39 5.85 -3.97
C SER A 9 -9.33 6.36 -2.53
N ILE A 10 -8.53 7.39 -2.23
CA ILE A 10 -8.31 7.87 -0.87
C ILE A 10 -8.52 9.38 -0.75
N TYR A 11 -7.89 10.17 -1.62
CA TYR A 11 -7.91 11.63 -1.55
C TYR A 11 -9.31 12.25 -1.49
N PRO A 12 -10.34 11.70 -2.16
CA PRO A 12 -11.70 12.24 -2.07
C PRO A 12 -12.32 12.13 -0.66
N PHE A 13 -11.72 11.34 0.22
CA PHE A 13 -12.20 11.11 1.58
C PHE A 13 -11.38 11.85 2.64
N VAL A 14 -10.12 12.16 2.35
CA VAL A 14 -9.20 12.84 3.29
C VAL A 14 -9.22 14.36 3.15
N PHE A 15 -9.47 14.92 1.96
CA PHE A 15 -9.56 16.37 1.76
C PHE A 15 -11.02 16.82 1.73
N ASN A 16 -11.35 17.96 2.34
CA ASN A 16 -12.68 18.54 2.20
C ASN A 16 -12.91 19.15 0.82
N LYS A 17 -11.84 19.63 0.17
CA LYS A 17 -11.88 20.19 -1.18
C LYS A 17 -10.68 19.75 -2.01
N LEU A 18 -10.96 19.14 -3.16
CA LEU A 18 -9.95 18.85 -4.18
C LEU A 18 -10.03 19.89 -5.29
N ASN A 19 -8.88 20.19 -5.91
CA ASN A 19 -8.79 21.07 -7.09
C ASN A 19 -9.07 20.34 -8.41
N TYR A 20 -9.51 19.08 -8.34
CA TYR A 20 -9.89 18.24 -9.46
C TYR A 20 -11.06 17.34 -9.05
N ASP A 21 -11.83 16.87 -10.03
CA ASP A 21 -12.83 15.83 -9.86
C ASP A 21 -12.17 14.44 -10.08
N PRO A 22 -12.06 13.59 -9.05
CA PRO A 22 -11.37 12.30 -9.16
C PRO A 22 -12.01 11.30 -10.12
N GLN A 23 -13.32 11.40 -10.36
CA GLN A 23 -14.05 10.49 -11.24
C GLN A 23 -14.07 11.01 -12.69
N ARG A 24 -14.10 12.33 -12.86
CA ARG A 24 -14.14 12.97 -14.17
C ARG A 24 -12.75 13.26 -14.73
N ASP A 25 -11.85 13.82 -13.93
CA ASP A 25 -10.58 14.40 -14.41
C ASP A 25 -9.44 13.38 -14.49
N ILE A 26 -9.65 12.16 -14.00
CA ILE A 26 -8.68 11.07 -14.06
C ILE A 26 -9.26 9.92 -14.89
N LEU A 27 -8.64 9.64 -16.04
CA LEU A 27 -8.99 8.51 -16.90
C LEU A 27 -7.88 7.45 -16.85
N PRO A 28 -7.99 6.40 -16.02
CA PRO A 28 -7.08 5.25 -16.05
C PRO A 28 -7.19 4.50 -17.38
N VAL A 29 -6.04 4.25 -18.00
CA VAL A 29 -5.95 3.66 -19.36
C VAL A 29 -5.34 2.28 -19.35
N SER A 30 -4.35 2.05 -18.48
CA SER A 30 -3.80 0.73 -18.22
C SER A 30 -3.08 0.74 -16.89
N THR A 31 -3.32 -0.27 -16.07
CA THR A 31 -2.47 -0.57 -14.92
C THR A 31 -1.07 -0.92 -15.43
N VAL A 32 -0.06 -0.29 -14.83
CA VAL A 32 1.35 -0.54 -15.12
C VAL A 32 1.85 -1.62 -14.15
N VAL A 33 1.65 -1.37 -12.86
CA VAL A 33 2.03 -2.30 -11.79
C VAL A 33 1.04 -2.23 -10.63
N GLU A 34 0.99 -3.31 -9.86
CA GLU A 34 0.42 -3.32 -8.51
C GLU A 34 1.50 -3.46 -7.45
N PHE A 35 1.24 -2.92 -6.26
CA PHE A 35 2.07 -3.10 -5.08
C PHE A 35 1.27 -3.60 -3.90
N ALA A 36 1.99 -4.22 -2.97
CA ALA A 36 1.46 -4.63 -1.68
C ALA A 36 2.09 -3.78 -0.57
N LEU A 37 1.35 -3.66 0.51
CA LEU A 37 1.82 -3.07 1.76
C LEU A 37 2.23 -4.20 2.71
N ALA A 38 2.96 -3.82 3.76
CA ALA A 38 3.47 -4.74 4.75
C ALA A 38 3.49 -4.09 6.14
N LEU A 39 3.38 -4.93 7.17
CA LEU A 39 3.62 -4.58 8.57
C LEU A 39 4.99 -5.14 8.97
N ALA A 40 5.84 -4.31 9.56
CA ALA A 40 7.13 -4.73 10.09
C ALA A 40 7.37 -4.24 11.52
N VAL A 41 8.26 -4.94 12.22
CA VAL A 41 8.77 -4.58 13.56
C VAL A 41 10.30 -4.53 13.53
N PRO A 42 10.97 -3.89 14.51
CA PRO A 42 12.42 -3.95 14.64
C PRO A 42 12.90 -5.40 14.79
N ALA A 43 14.03 -5.79 14.19
CA ALA A 43 14.54 -7.16 14.34
C ALA A 43 14.91 -7.52 15.80
N SER A 44 15.27 -6.52 16.60
CA SER A 44 15.52 -6.63 18.04
C SER A 44 14.26 -6.92 18.87
N SER A 45 13.07 -6.71 18.31
CA SER A 45 11.81 -7.05 18.98
C SER A 45 11.65 -8.57 19.11
N PRO A 46 11.15 -9.07 20.26
CA PRO A 46 10.86 -10.48 20.43
C PRO A 46 9.65 -10.94 19.58
N ILE A 47 8.88 -10.01 19.01
CA ILE A 47 7.68 -10.26 18.22
C ILE A 47 8.05 -10.87 16.86
N LYS A 48 7.54 -12.06 16.57
CA LYS A 48 7.80 -12.83 15.35
C LYS A 48 6.60 -13.02 14.45
N THR A 49 5.40 -12.85 15.01
CA THR A 49 4.14 -13.07 14.28
C THR A 49 3.18 -11.91 14.49
N PHE A 50 2.21 -11.77 13.59
CA PHE A 50 1.10 -10.83 13.79
C PHE A 50 0.30 -11.13 15.06
N GLY A 51 0.16 -12.40 15.45
CA GLY A 51 -0.52 -12.80 16.69
C GLY A 51 0.20 -12.27 17.94
N GLU A 52 1.53 -12.43 17.98
CA GLU A 52 2.37 -11.87 19.03
C GLU A 52 2.33 -10.34 19.04
N TYR A 53 2.33 -9.70 17.86
CA TYR A 53 2.17 -8.24 17.76
C TYR A 53 0.84 -7.79 18.35
N ALA A 54 -0.26 -8.43 17.97
CA ALA A 54 -1.59 -8.12 18.49
C ALA A 54 -1.68 -8.31 20.01
N GLN A 55 -1.06 -9.36 20.56
CA GLN A 55 -1.01 -9.58 22.01
C GLN A 55 -0.16 -8.51 22.71
N TRP A 56 1.02 -8.20 22.15
CA TRP A 56 1.91 -7.18 22.69
C TRP A 56 1.25 -5.80 22.70
N THR A 57 0.62 -5.39 21.59
CA THR A 57 -0.14 -4.13 21.48
C THR A 57 -1.23 -4.03 22.54
N ARG A 58 -1.96 -5.12 22.84
CA ARG A 58 -3.01 -5.11 23.88
C ARG A 58 -2.47 -4.95 25.29
N THR A 59 -1.27 -5.44 25.54
CA THR A 59 -0.63 -5.43 26.87
C THR A 59 0.28 -4.21 27.08
N HIS A 60 0.71 -3.53 26.01
CA HIS A 60 1.58 -2.35 26.04
C HIS A 60 0.98 -1.18 25.23
N PRO A 61 -0.27 -0.76 25.51
CA PRO A 61 -0.95 0.23 24.67
C PRO A 61 -0.25 1.59 24.61
N GLU A 62 0.48 1.98 25.66
CA GLU A 62 1.23 3.25 25.69
C GLU A 62 2.48 3.23 24.81
N SER A 63 3.02 2.04 24.50
CA SER A 63 4.18 1.85 23.63
C SER A 63 3.80 1.43 22.21
N ALA A 64 2.51 1.16 21.96
CA ALA A 64 2.00 0.67 20.70
C ALA A 64 1.89 1.79 19.66
N ASN A 65 3.02 2.27 19.16
CA ASN A 65 3.10 3.22 18.08
C ASN A 65 3.41 2.53 16.73
N PHE A 66 3.10 3.21 15.63
CA PHE A 66 3.49 2.77 14.30
C PHE A 66 3.94 3.95 13.43
N GLY A 67 4.98 3.72 12.64
CA GLY A 67 5.43 4.66 11.62
C GLY A 67 4.85 4.38 10.26
N HIS A 68 4.62 5.43 9.47
CA HIS A 68 4.22 5.28 8.06
C HIS A 68 4.87 6.34 7.17
N ALA A 69 4.95 6.06 5.87
CA ALA A 69 5.65 6.91 4.90
C ALA A 69 4.81 8.06 4.32
N ALA A 70 3.48 7.99 4.39
CA ALA A 70 2.59 8.98 3.77
C ALA A 70 1.31 9.21 4.60
N SER A 71 1.21 10.38 5.25
CA SER A 71 -0.03 10.82 5.92
C SER A 71 -1.16 10.93 4.90
N GLY A 72 -2.34 10.43 5.26
CA GLY A 72 -3.48 10.36 4.34
C GLY A 72 -3.26 9.43 3.15
N GLY A 73 -2.24 8.56 3.19
CA GLY A 73 -1.96 7.54 2.19
C GLY A 73 -2.25 6.11 2.67
N PRO A 74 -2.11 5.12 1.78
CA PRO A 74 -2.46 3.72 2.10
C PRO A 74 -1.64 3.13 3.26
N THR A 75 -0.37 3.54 3.43
CA THR A 75 0.47 3.09 4.55
C THR A 75 -0.07 3.56 5.90
N HIS A 76 -0.55 4.81 5.97
CA HIS A 76 -1.15 5.37 7.19
C HIS A 76 -2.42 4.60 7.54
N PHE A 77 -3.34 4.44 6.57
CA PHE A 77 -4.61 3.76 6.79
C PHE A 77 -4.46 2.26 7.08
N LEU A 78 -3.43 1.60 6.58
CA LEU A 78 -3.11 0.22 6.98
C LEU A 78 -2.83 0.13 8.48
N GLY A 79 -2.03 1.03 9.04
CA GLY A 79 -1.71 1.00 10.48
C GLY A 79 -2.95 1.27 11.34
N LEU A 80 -3.78 2.24 10.94
CA LEU A 80 -5.06 2.51 11.61
C LEU A 80 -6.00 1.29 11.57
N GLN A 81 -6.09 0.61 10.42
CA GLN A 81 -6.86 -0.64 10.29
C GLN A 81 -6.34 -1.75 11.20
N ILE A 82 -5.02 -1.92 11.28
CA ILE A 82 -4.40 -2.91 12.16
C ILE A 82 -4.76 -2.64 13.62
N GLY A 83 -4.65 -1.39 14.09
CA GLY A 83 -5.07 -1.02 15.45
C GLY A 83 -6.55 -1.33 15.71
N LYS A 84 -7.42 -1.00 14.76
CA LYS A 84 -8.85 -1.32 14.83
C LYS A 84 -9.11 -2.83 14.97
N ILE A 85 -8.44 -3.66 14.16
CA ILE A 85 -8.56 -5.13 14.20
C ILE A 85 -8.02 -5.72 15.50
N ILE A 86 -6.94 -5.15 16.04
CA ILE A 86 -6.40 -5.58 17.33
C ILE A 86 -7.37 -5.20 18.48
N GLY A 87 -8.20 -4.18 18.28
CA GLY A 87 -9.09 -3.61 19.28
C GLY A 87 -8.40 -2.57 20.17
N LYS A 88 -7.25 -2.05 19.72
CA LYS A 88 -6.46 -1.02 20.41
C LYS A 88 -5.90 -0.04 19.38
N PRO A 89 -6.26 1.25 19.45
CA PRO A 89 -5.66 2.27 18.61
C PRO A 89 -4.14 2.26 18.76
N LEU A 90 -3.44 2.34 17.63
CA LEU A 90 -1.99 2.53 17.62
C LEU A 90 -1.70 4.04 17.61
N GLN A 91 -0.66 4.46 18.31
CA GLN A 91 -0.19 5.85 18.23
C GLN A 91 0.45 6.10 16.86
N ASP A 92 -0.05 7.09 16.14
CA ASP A 92 0.41 7.44 14.80
C ASP A 92 1.71 8.25 14.85
N VAL A 93 2.72 7.84 14.08
CA VAL A 93 4.02 8.52 13.97
C VAL A 93 4.34 8.78 12.49
N PRO A 94 4.00 9.95 11.95
CA PRO A 94 4.18 10.23 10.53
C PRO A 94 5.64 10.49 10.18
N PHE A 95 6.08 9.98 9.02
CA PHE A 95 7.39 10.26 8.45
C PHE A 95 7.28 10.81 7.02
N GLN A 96 8.27 11.61 6.62
CA GLN A 96 8.41 12.12 5.25
C GLN A 96 9.05 11.06 4.33
N GLY A 97 8.30 9.99 4.06
CA GLY A 97 8.76 8.86 3.25
C GLY A 97 9.28 7.66 4.05
N ALA A 98 9.56 6.56 3.34
CA ALA A 98 9.91 5.28 3.95
C ALA A 98 11.30 5.27 4.59
N ALA A 99 12.30 5.92 3.96
CA ALA A 99 13.68 5.92 4.43
C ALA A 99 13.85 6.42 5.90
N PRO A 100 13.37 7.61 6.29
CA PRO A 100 13.49 8.05 7.68
C PRO A 100 12.67 7.19 8.66
N MET A 101 11.53 6.62 8.23
CA MET A 101 10.73 5.70 9.04
C MET A 101 11.50 4.40 9.31
N ILE A 102 12.11 3.81 8.27
CA ILE A 102 12.89 2.57 8.38
C ILE A 102 14.07 2.74 9.33
N VAL A 103 14.76 3.89 9.29
CA VAL A 103 15.86 4.18 10.23
C VAL A 103 15.36 4.17 11.67
N ASN A 104 14.20 4.78 11.95
CA ASN A 104 13.62 4.80 13.28
C ASN A 104 13.10 3.43 13.72
N LEU A 105 12.52 2.66 12.79
CA LEU A 105 12.07 1.30 13.06
C LEU A 105 13.25 0.38 13.35
N ALA A 106 14.31 0.41 12.54
CA ALA A 106 15.50 -0.41 12.75
C ALA A 106 16.23 -0.05 14.05
N GLY A 107 16.18 1.22 14.47
CA GLY A 107 16.70 1.69 15.75
C GLY A 107 15.83 1.36 16.96
N GLY A 108 14.58 0.90 16.76
CA GLY A 108 13.63 0.63 17.84
C GLY A 108 12.96 1.88 18.43
N ASN A 109 13.07 3.03 17.77
CA ASN A 109 12.42 4.28 18.20
C ASN A 109 10.90 4.22 17.98
N ILE A 110 10.44 3.36 17.07
CA ILE A 110 9.04 3.02 16.86
C ILE A 110 8.87 1.49 16.92
N ALA A 111 7.73 1.04 17.45
CA ALA A 111 7.44 -0.36 17.72
C ALA A 111 7.06 -1.14 16.46
N ALA A 112 6.43 -0.48 15.49
CA ALA A 112 6.05 -1.04 14.21
C ALA A 112 6.12 -0.01 13.08
N GLY A 113 6.10 -0.48 11.85
CA GLY A 113 6.00 0.36 10.67
C GLY A 113 5.14 -0.28 9.59
N THR A 114 4.40 0.56 8.86
CA THR A 114 3.64 0.17 7.67
C THR A 114 4.23 0.85 6.44
N SER A 115 4.55 0.06 5.43
CA SER A 115 5.19 0.54 4.20
C SER A 115 4.91 -0.38 3.03
N THR A 116 5.49 -0.12 1.85
CA THR A 116 5.40 -1.08 0.75
C THR A 116 6.28 -2.30 1.01
N VAL A 117 5.98 -3.42 0.36
CA VAL A 117 6.85 -4.61 0.43
C VAL A 117 8.26 -4.31 -0.08
N GLY A 118 8.38 -3.52 -1.16
CA GLY A 118 9.67 -3.12 -1.73
C GLY A 118 10.54 -2.35 -0.73
N ASP A 119 9.92 -1.46 0.07
CA ASP A 119 10.62 -0.69 1.09
C ASP A 119 11.21 -1.57 2.20
N PHE A 120 10.53 -2.65 2.59
CA PHE A 120 10.97 -3.50 3.71
C PHE A 120 11.81 -4.71 3.29
N ALA A 121 11.72 -5.19 2.05
CA ALA A 121 12.30 -6.47 1.64
C ALA A 121 13.80 -6.61 1.96
N GLN A 122 14.61 -5.65 1.53
CA GLN A 122 16.06 -5.70 1.74
C GLN A 122 16.44 -5.60 3.23
N HIS A 123 15.69 -4.82 4.01
CA HIS A 123 15.94 -4.68 5.44
C HIS A 123 15.50 -5.92 6.25
N HIS A 124 14.50 -6.64 5.75
CA HIS A 124 14.10 -7.93 6.27
C HIS A 124 15.18 -8.98 6.04
N GLU A 125 15.64 -9.10 4.81
CA GLU A 125 16.70 -10.02 4.41
C GLU A 125 18.01 -9.74 5.17
N ALA A 126 18.35 -8.46 5.36
CA ALA A 126 19.53 -8.05 6.14
C ALA A 126 19.36 -8.20 7.66
N GLY A 127 18.23 -8.72 8.15
CA GLY A 127 17.96 -8.91 9.58
C GLY A 127 17.89 -7.62 10.40
N LYS A 128 17.58 -6.49 9.76
CA LYS A 128 17.37 -5.20 10.43
C LYS A 128 15.93 -5.01 10.89
N LEU A 129 14.99 -5.56 10.13
CA LEU A 129 13.56 -5.54 10.39
C LEU A 129 12.99 -6.96 10.30
N ARG A 130 11.82 -7.18 10.89
CA ARG A 130 11.01 -8.38 10.67
C ARG A 130 9.66 -7.99 10.08
N VAL A 131 9.40 -8.39 8.84
CA VAL A 131 8.08 -8.24 8.24
C VAL A 131 7.19 -9.35 8.77
N LEU A 132 6.02 -8.99 9.30
CA LEU A 132 5.10 -9.90 9.97
C LEU A 132 4.01 -10.42 9.03
N ALA A 133 3.55 -9.59 8.11
CA ALA A 133 2.57 -9.95 7.10
C ALA A 133 2.54 -8.94 5.94
N VAL A 134 2.10 -9.40 4.77
CA VAL A 134 1.86 -8.57 3.57
C VAL A 134 0.37 -8.53 3.19
N THR A 135 -0.07 -7.45 2.55
CA THR A 135 -1.49 -7.24 2.18
C THR A 135 -1.87 -7.91 0.86
N SER A 136 -0.92 -8.35 0.04
CA SER A 136 -1.23 -9.02 -1.22
C SER A 136 -1.99 -10.32 -1.01
N ALA A 137 -2.76 -10.71 -2.02
CA ALA A 137 -3.50 -11.98 -2.01
C ALA A 137 -2.58 -13.21 -1.96
N GLN A 138 -1.34 -13.08 -2.44
CA GLN A 138 -0.30 -14.10 -2.43
C GLN A 138 0.97 -13.53 -1.81
N ARG A 139 1.86 -14.40 -1.32
CA ARG A 139 3.15 -13.96 -0.79
C ARG A 139 3.96 -13.24 -1.85
N SER A 140 4.72 -12.24 -1.44
CA SER A 140 5.61 -11.53 -2.36
C SER A 140 6.80 -12.42 -2.71
N ALA A 141 7.23 -12.38 -3.98
CA ALA A 141 8.47 -13.03 -4.40
C ALA A 141 9.72 -12.46 -3.69
N LEU A 142 9.65 -11.22 -3.19
CA LEU A 142 10.72 -10.61 -2.39
C LEU A 142 10.71 -11.07 -0.92
N LEU A 143 9.61 -11.64 -0.45
CA LEU A 143 9.40 -12.06 0.94
C LEU A 143 8.66 -13.41 0.97
N PRO A 144 9.25 -14.49 0.40
CA PRO A 144 8.56 -15.77 0.23
C PRO A 144 8.23 -16.47 1.55
N ASP A 145 8.98 -16.18 2.61
CA ASP A 145 8.80 -16.72 3.96
C ASP A 145 7.76 -15.94 4.78
N VAL A 146 7.42 -14.72 4.37
CA VAL A 146 6.46 -13.86 5.06
C VAL A 146 5.03 -14.20 4.62
N PRO A 147 4.10 -14.48 5.56
CA PRO A 147 2.72 -14.78 5.20
C PRO A 147 1.96 -13.53 4.72
N THR A 148 0.89 -13.76 3.99
CA THR A 148 -0.15 -12.76 3.73
C THR A 148 -1.06 -12.60 4.94
N PHE A 149 -1.72 -11.44 5.06
CA PHE A 149 -2.80 -11.28 6.04
C PHE A 149 -3.95 -12.27 5.81
N SER A 150 -4.22 -12.66 4.56
CA SER A 150 -5.23 -13.67 4.22
C SER A 150 -4.90 -15.04 4.82
N GLU A 151 -3.66 -15.51 4.68
CA GLU A 151 -3.19 -16.80 5.22
C GLU A 151 -3.32 -16.88 6.75
N ILE A 152 -3.19 -15.76 7.45
CA ILE A 152 -3.33 -15.69 8.91
C ILE A 152 -4.74 -15.30 9.38
N GLY A 153 -5.74 -15.37 8.49
CA GLY A 153 -7.14 -15.15 8.81
C GLY A 153 -7.50 -13.69 9.07
N ARG A 154 -6.87 -12.74 8.36
CA ARG A 154 -7.16 -11.30 8.36
C ARG A 154 -7.44 -10.81 6.95
N LYS A 155 -8.44 -11.41 6.29
CA LYS A 155 -8.79 -11.14 4.89
C LYS A 155 -9.22 -9.69 4.67
N GLU A 156 -9.73 -9.02 5.70
CA GLU A 156 -10.08 -7.60 5.70
C GLU A 156 -8.87 -6.67 5.47
N LEU A 157 -7.64 -7.14 5.69
CA LEU A 157 -6.40 -6.43 5.37
C LEU A 157 -5.82 -6.80 4.00
N THR A 158 -6.51 -7.66 3.24
CA THR A 158 -6.06 -8.06 1.90
C THR A 158 -6.38 -6.94 0.91
N THR A 159 -5.37 -6.20 0.52
CA THR A 159 -5.47 -5.06 -0.40
C THR A 159 -4.15 -4.83 -1.12
N GLY A 160 -4.20 -4.02 -2.17
CA GLY A 160 -3.02 -3.58 -2.90
C GLY A 160 -3.07 -2.07 -3.15
N GLY A 161 -2.15 -1.60 -3.95
CA GLY A 161 -2.23 -0.30 -4.60
C GLY A 161 -1.86 -0.43 -6.06
N VAL A 162 -2.28 0.55 -6.86
CA VAL A 162 -2.16 0.49 -8.32
C VAL A 162 -1.42 1.73 -8.79
N LEU A 163 -0.45 1.52 -9.68
CA LEU A 163 0.12 2.58 -10.51
C LEU A 163 -0.34 2.35 -11.94
N ALA A 164 -1.04 3.32 -12.51
CA ALA A 164 -1.57 3.25 -13.87
C ALA A 164 -1.03 4.40 -14.73
N ILE A 165 -1.17 4.27 -16.06
CA ILE A 165 -1.14 5.43 -16.94
C ILE A 165 -2.54 6.03 -16.96
N CYS A 166 -2.64 7.31 -16.62
CA CYS A 166 -3.84 8.10 -16.76
C CYS A 166 -3.68 9.16 -17.86
N LEU A 167 -4.77 9.41 -18.58
CA LEU A 167 -4.89 10.48 -19.57
C LEU A 167 -5.97 11.49 -19.12
N ALA A 168 -6.05 12.61 -19.85
CA ALA A 168 -7.05 13.63 -19.59
C ALA A 168 -8.46 13.15 -20.02
N PRO A 169 -9.53 13.67 -19.38
CA PRO A 169 -10.89 13.44 -19.86
C PRO A 169 -11.06 13.88 -21.32
N GLY A 170 -11.92 13.19 -22.05
CA GLY A 170 -12.20 13.49 -23.46
C GLY A 170 -11.11 13.05 -24.44
N THR A 171 -10.04 12.39 -23.98
CA THR A 171 -9.04 11.81 -24.88
C THR A 171 -9.70 10.85 -25.88
N PRO A 172 -9.46 10.99 -27.20
CA PRO A 172 -10.10 10.15 -28.21
C PRO A 172 -9.83 8.66 -28.00
N ALA A 173 -10.83 7.82 -28.26
CA ALA A 173 -10.73 6.37 -28.08
C ALA A 173 -9.51 5.72 -28.78
N PRO A 174 -9.11 6.13 -30.00
CA PRO A 174 -7.90 5.59 -30.63
C PRO A 174 -6.62 5.86 -29.83
N VAL A 175 -6.50 7.04 -29.22
CA VAL A 175 -5.34 7.40 -28.38
C VAL A 175 -5.34 6.60 -27.08
N VAL A 176 -6.52 6.41 -26.47
CA VAL A 176 -6.68 5.56 -25.28
C VAL A 176 -6.26 4.12 -25.58
N ALA A 177 -6.68 3.58 -26.73
CA ALA A 177 -6.30 2.23 -27.17
C ALA A 177 -4.79 2.12 -27.39
N GLU A 178 -4.19 3.07 -28.11
CA GLU A 178 -2.75 3.10 -28.37
C GLU A 178 -1.91 3.09 -27.08
N TRP A 179 -2.30 3.92 -26.09
CA TRP A 179 -1.62 3.94 -24.79
C TRP A 179 -1.81 2.65 -24.00
N SER A 180 -3.01 2.08 -23.99
CA SER A 180 -3.26 0.79 -23.31
C SER A 180 -2.42 -0.32 -23.93
N ASP A 181 -2.39 -0.42 -25.25
CA ASP A 181 -1.60 -1.41 -25.97
C ASP A 181 -0.09 -1.23 -25.75
N ALA A 182 0.39 0.02 -25.73
CA ALA A 182 1.79 0.32 -25.43
C ALA A 182 2.18 -0.13 -24.01
N VAL A 183 1.34 0.13 -23.01
CA VAL A 183 1.60 -0.30 -21.62
C VAL A 183 1.55 -1.82 -21.51
N ARG A 184 0.60 -2.49 -22.16
CA ARG A 184 0.53 -3.96 -22.17
C ARG A 184 1.79 -4.59 -22.79
N ARG A 185 2.23 -4.11 -23.95
CA ARG A 185 3.49 -4.56 -24.57
C ARG A 185 4.70 -4.33 -23.67
N ALA A 186 4.76 -3.17 -23.00
CA ALA A 186 5.83 -2.90 -22.05
C ALA A 186 5.78 -3.83 -20.83
N ALA A 187 4.59 -4.16 -20.34
CA ALA A 187 4.39 -5.08 -19.21
C ALA A 187 4.85 -6.52 -19.54
N GLU A 188 4.75 -6.93 -20.80
CA GLU A 188 5.23 -8.23 -21.32
C GLU A 188 6.74 -8.27 -21.58
N ALA A 189 7.43 -7.12 -21.64
CA ALA A 189 8.86 -7.08 -21.88
C ALA A 189 9.66 -7.60 -20.67
N ASP A 190 10.50 -8.62 -20.88
CA ASP A 190 11.31 -9.26 -19.83
C ASP A 190 12.12 -8.27 -18.99
N GLN A 191 12.72 -7.27 -19.64
CA GLN A 191 13.51 -6.25 -18.95
C GLN A 191 12.65 -5.45 -17.95
N PHE A 192 11.44 -5.10 -18.36
CA PHE A 192 10.49 -4.39 -17.50
C PHE A 192 10.01 -5.29 -16.36
N ALA A 193 9.56 -6.51 -16.67
CA ALA A 193 9.10 -7.48 -15.69
C ALA A 193 10.18 -7.78 -14.62
N LYS A 194 11.43 -7.99 -15.03
CA LYS A 194 12.57 -8.17 -14.10
C LYS A 194 12.75 -6.94 -13.21
N LYS A 195 12.78 -5.74 -13.79
CA LYS A 195 13.02 -4.51 -13.03
C LYS A 195 11.92 -4.24 -12.00
N VAL A 196 10.65 -4.35 -12.38
CA VAL A 196 9.56 -4.06 -11.44
C VAL A 196 9.46 -5.10 -10.32
N ARG A 197 9.77 -6.38 -10.60
CA ARG A 197 9.85 -7.41 -9.55
C ARG A 197 10.94 -7.12 -8.52
N THR A 198 12.11 -6.59 -8.94
CA THR A 198 13.16 -6.20 -7.99
C THR A 198 12.73 -5.06 -7.05
N LEU A 199 11.67 -4.33 -7.40
CA LEU A 199 11.09 -3.26 -6.59
C LEU A 199 9.87 -3.73 -5.78
N GLY A 200 9.50 -5.02 -5.86
CA GLY A 200 8.37 -5.58 -5.11
C GLY A 200 7.01 -5.35 -5.77
N PHE A 201 7.01 -4.93 -7.03
CA PHE A 201 5.81 -4.74 -7.83
C PHE A 201 5.41 -6.02 -8.57
N VAL A 202 4.12 -6.15 -8.83
CA VAL A 202 3.55 -7.11 -9.78
C VAL A 202 3.34 -6.39 -11.11
N ASN A 203 3.95 -6.89 -12.19
CA ASN A 203 3.68 -6.38 -13.53
C ASN A 203 2.29 -6.81 -13.97
N THR A 204 1.47 -5.86 -14.43
CA THR A 204 0.10 -6.17 -14.85
C THR A 204 -0.08 -5.91 -16.33
N GLY A 205 -0.12 -4.64 -16.77
CA GLY A 205 -0.65 -4.31 -18.10
C GLY A 205 -2.14 -4.66 -18.18
N SER A 206 -3.01 -3.70 -18.48
CA SER A 206 -4.45 -3.97 -18.43
C SER A 206 -5.20 -3.28 -19.56
N SER A 207 -6.43 -3.73 -19.82
CA SER A 207 -7.35 -2.94 -20.64
C SER A 207 -7.74 -1.65 -19.90
N PRO A 208 -8.28 -0.63 -20.60
CA PRO A 208 -8.81 0.57 -19.95
C PRO A 208 -9.99 0.26 -19.03
N THR A 209 -10.79 -0.75 -19.37
CA THR A 209 -11.91 -1.18 -18.53
C THR A 209 -11.43 -1.80 -17.23
N ASP A 210 -10.42 -2.68 -17.28
CA ASP A 210 -9.86 -3.30 -16.08
C ASP A 210 -9.14 -2.28 -15.19
N ALA A 211 -8.43 -1.32 -15.79
CA ALA A 211 -7.77 -0.24 -15.06
C ALA A 211 -8.79 0.58 -14.24
N ARG A 212 -9.91 0.94 -14.88
CA ARG A 212 -11.01 1.66 -14.22
C ARG A 212 -11.68 0.82 -13.13
N ALA A 213 -11.95 -0.46 -13.41
CA ALA A 213 -12.52 -1.38 -12.43
C ALA A 213 -11.64 -1.48 -11.18
N ARG A 214 -10.32 -1.61 -11.37
CA ARG A 214 -9.35 -1.70 -10.28
C ARG A 214 -9.32 -0.44 -9.41
N PHE A 215 -9.38 0.75 -10.01
CA PHE A 215 -9.51 2.01 -9.26
C PHE A 215 -10.81 2.05 -8.44
N GLY A 216 -11.91 1.56 -9.01
CA GLY A 216 -13.18 1.41 -8.32
C GLY A 216 -13.10 0.47 -7.11
N GLU A 217 -12.44 -0.68 -7.26
CA GLU A 217 -12.20 -1.64 -6.17
C GLU A 217 -11.37 -1.02 -5.04
N MET A 218 -10.29 -0.31 -5.36
CA MET A 218 -9.47 0.37 -4.36
C MET A 218 -10.27 1.44 -3.63
N ARG A 219 -11.08 2.22 -4.36
CA ARG A 219 -11.96 3.23 -3.75
C ARG A 219 -12.97 2.59 -2.82
N ALA A 220 -13.61 1.49 -3.22
CA ALA A 220 -14.58 0.77 -2.40
C ALA A 220 -13.94 0.17 -1.14
N PHE A 221 -12.70 -0.32 -1.24
CA PHE A 221 -11.93 -0.81 -0.10
C PHE A 221 -11.61 0.33 0.87
N TRP A 222 -11.03 1.43 0.38
CA TRP A 222 -10.50 2.50 1.25
C TRP A 222 -11.56 3.44 1.81
N GLU A 223 -12.68 3.67 1.12
CA GLU A 223 -13.74 4.57 1.62
C GLU A 223 -14.17 4.30 3.07
N PRO A 224 -14.62 3.08 3.44
CA PRO A 224 -15.02 2.80 4.81
C PRO A 224 -13.85 2.89 5.80
N VAL A 225 -12.62 2.62 5.36
CA VAL A 225 -11.42 2.75 6.20
C VAL A 225 -11.17 4.21 6.57
N VAL A 226 -11.11 5.08 5.56
CA VAL A 226 -10.81 6.49 5.75
C VAL A 226 -11.92 7.16 6.55
N ARG A 227 -13.19 6.90 6.22
CA ARG A 227 -14.32 7.46 6.97
C ARG A 227 -14.30 7.03 8.44
N ALA A 228 -14.02 5.76 8.73
CA ALA A 228 -13.95 5.26 10.10
C ALA A 228 -12.77 5.83 10.89
N SER A 229 -11.69 6.27 10.22
CA SER A 229 -10.55 6.90 10.88
C SER A 229 -10.82 8.33 11.36
N GLY A 230 -11.79 9.03 10.76
CA GLY A 230 -12.02 10.46 10.98
C GLY A 230 -10.91 11.37 10.46
N PHE A 231 -9.88 10.83 9.79
CA PHE A 231 -8.74 11.61 9.31
C PHE A 231 -9.13 12.62 8.23
N LYS A 232 -8.61 13.84 8.38
CA LYS A 232 -8.65 14.92 7.39
C LYS A 232 -7.24 15.48 7.19
N ALA A 233 -6.90 15.78 5.94
CA ALA A 233 -5.58 16.27 5.56
C ALA A 233 -5.50 17.81 5.53
N ASP A 234 -6.63 18.49 5.72
CA ASP A 234 -6.81 19.93 5.69
C ASP A 234 -7.40 20.49 7.00
#